data_AF-A0A231V1E8-F1
#
_entry.id   AF-A0A231V1E8-F1
#
_cell.length_a   1.000
_cell.length_b   1.000
_cell.length_c   1.000
_cell.angle_alpha   90.00
_cell.angle_beta   90.00
_cell.angle_gamma   90.00
#
_symmetry.space_group_name_H-M   'P 1'
#
loop_
_entity.id
_entity.type
_entity.pdbx_description
1 polymer ?
#
loop_
_entity_poly.entity_id
_entity_poly.type
_entity_poly.pdbx_seq_one_letter_code
_entity_poly.pdbx_strand_id
1 'polypeptide(L)'
;MERDGVAHRVPVRFASVPWSDGTDVPRVVDLNRARHNAIILLHDEEMHDRRHAWNSWTAEVRAAIGARGKQDLYVPFGSSTGEPPLEADMSENIQYQRRGGWGGFADDEARDRRLMLVLLVCVRDHIRRLSGRTDREPIFVSHAKLDGDRSARAIVDFINDSRDGLPLETFYDATELMPGEDYRERFRREVGRGTLLAIVSDVYDSRPWCVFELTEAKRRRRPIVLVDIGGRRISRTFPYGANLPRVRVNPDPGGSAWIEPLLVEALSEGLRCDLFEKQASEASPHDTLVLPRPPELFDLLHRDSLPGKIVYPDPPLGNIEADLLRRALSTTSPATRMFTLGEIT
;
A
#
# COMPACT_ATOMS: atom_id res chain seq x y z
N MET A 1 -6.79 -6.92 -0.63
CA MET A 1 -5.68 -7.20 -1.56
C MET A 1 -6.03 -8.41 -2.42
N GLU A 2 -6.98 -8.25 -3.33
CA GLU A 2 -7.32 -9.25 -4.35
C GLU A 2 -7.14 -8.59 -5.72
N ARG A 3 -6.53 -9.32 -6.66
CA ARG A 3 -6.35 -8.87 -8.03
C ARG A 3 -6.51 -10.06 -8.96
N ASP A 4 -7.33 -9.92 -9.99
CA ASP A 4 -7.55 -10.96 -11.00
C ASP A 4 -7.93 -12.34 -10.39
N GLY A 5 -8.70 -12.31 -9.29
CA GLY A 5 -9.14 -13.50 -8.54
C GLY A 5 -8.09 -14.11 -7.60
N VAL A 6 -6.89 -13.51 -7.52
CA VAL A 6 -5.80 -13.94 -6.63
C VAL A 6 -5.70 -13.00 -5.44
N ALA A 7 -5.83 -13.55 -4.24
CA ALA A 7 -5.81 -12.79 -3.00
C ALA A 7 -4.66 -13.22 -2.09
N HIS A 8 -3.97 -12.24 -1.50
CA HIS A 8 -3.13 -12.50 -0.33
C HIS A 8 -4.05 -12.77 0.86
N ARG A 9 -4.27 -14.05 1.17
CA ARG A 9 -5.08 -14.45 2.32
C ARG A 9 -4.24 -14.34 3.60
N VAL A 10 -4.48 -13.28 4.37
CA VAL A 10 -3.91 -13.11 5.70
C VAL A 10 -4.88 -13.75 6.71
N PRO A 11 -4.47 -14.78 7.47
CA PRO A 11 -5.34 -15.37 8.48
C PRO A 11 -5.66 -14.34 9.58
N VAL A 12 -6.94 -14.01 9.75
CA VAL A 12 -7.42 -13.09 10.80
C VAL A 12 -8.03 -13.91 11.94
N ARG A 13 -7.74 -13.53 13.18
CA ARG A 13 -8.31 -14.14 14.38
C ARG A 13 -8.79 -13.05 15.33
N PHE A 14 -10.03 -13.15 15.75
CA PHE A 14 -10.60 -12.28 16.78
C PHE A 14 -10.38 -12.93 18.15
N ALA A 15 -9.85 -12.13 19.07
CA ALA A 15 -9.58 -12.53 20.44
C ALA A 15 -10.33 -11.54 21.35
N SER A 16 -11.65 -11.66 21.42
CA SER A 16 -12.54 -10.73 22.15
C SER A 16 -13.37 -11.39 23.25
N VAL A 17 -13.43 -12.73 23.31
CA VAL A 17 -14.22 -13.47 24.29
C VAL A 17 -13.29 -14.05 25.36
N PRO A 18 -13.67 -14.01 26.64
CA PRO A 18 -13.01 -14.75 27.71
C PRO A 18 -12.69 -16.19 27.31
N TRP A 19 -11.45 -16.61 27.58
CA TRP A 19 -10.99 -17.96 27.21
C TRP A 19 -11.63 -19.06 28.06
N SER A 20 -11.93 -18.76 29.33
CA SER A 20 -12.58 -19.65 30.28
C SER A 20 -13.53 -18.89 31.19
N ASP A 21 -14.53 -19.58 31.73
CA ASP A 21 -15.44 -19.03 32.73
C ASP A 21 -14.64 -18.41 33.89
N GLY A 22 -14.92 -17.14 34.19
CA GLY A 22 -14.23 -16.37 35.23
C GLY A 22 -12.94 -15.66 34.79
N THR A 23 -12.57 -15.66 33.51
CA THR A 23 -11.49 -14.80 32.98
C THR A 23 -12.06 -13.53 32.33
N ASP A 24 -11.31 -12.43 32.42
CA ASP A 24 -11.70 -11.15 31.81
C ASP A 24 -11.00 -10.87 30.47
N VAL A 25 -10.12 -11.78 30.05
CA VAL A 25 -9.24 -11.61 28.89
C VAL A 25 -9.27 -12.83 27.96
N PRO A 26 -9.01 -12.64 26.66
CA PRO A 26 -8.95 -13.72 25.68
C PRO A 26 -7.71 -14.59 25.86
N ARG A 27 -7.69 -15.73 25.14
CA ARG A 27 -6.54 -16.66 25.16
C ARG A 27 -5.27 -15.96 24.71
N VAL A 28 -4.14 -16.35 25.32
CA VAL A 28 -2.80 -15.97 24.89
C VAL A 28 -2.62 -16.21 23.38
N VAL A 29 -2.07 -15.21 22.70
CA VAL A 29 -1.83 -15.25 21.26
C VAL A 29 -0.56 -16.06 20.98
N ASP A 30 -0.71 -17.17 20.26
CA ASP A 30 0.43 -17.96 19.78
C ASP A 30 1.07 -17.31 18.55
N LEU A 31 2.13 -16.52 18.80
CA LEU A 31 2.90 -15.81 17.78
C LEU A 31 3.75 -16.74 16.90
N ASN A 32 3.97 -18.00 17.28
CA ASN A 32 4.77 -18.94 16.49
C ASN A 32 4.02 -19.52 15.29
N ARG A 33 2.72 -19.24 15.16
CA ARG A 33 1.88 -19.70 14.04
C ARG A 33 2.17 -18.97 12.73
N ALA A 34 2.93 -17.88 12.77
CA ALA A 34 3.37 -17.15 11.58
C ALA A 34 4.81 -16.61 11.78
N ARG A 35 5.50 -16.40 10.65
CA ARG A 35 6.82 -15.74 10.63
C ARG A 35 6.73 -14.27 11.04
N HIS A 36 5.64 -13.61 10.67
CA HIS A 36 5.33 -12.22 11.00
C HIS A 36 3.88 -12.12 11.44
N ASN A 37 3.63 -11.40 12.54
CA ASN A 37 2.30 -11.16 13.08
C ASN A 37 2.03 -9.66 13.17
N ALA A 38 0.77 -9.26 12.98
CA ALA A 38 0.28 -7.94 13.33
C ALA A 38 -0.81 -8.11 14.39
N ILE A 39 -0.57 -7.59 15.58
CA ILE A 39 -1.50 -7.61 16.70
C ILE A 39 -2.18 -6.26 16.78
N ILE A 40 -3.51 -6.26 16.64
CA ILE A 40 -4.32 -5.05 16.64
C ILE A 40 -5.11 -5.04 17.94
N LEU A 41 -4.85 -4.06 18.81
CA LEU A 41 -5.67 -3.85 20.01
C LEU A 41 -6.75 -2.82 19.68
N LEU A 42 -8.02 -3.18 19.82
CA LEU A 42 -9.13 -2.25 19.75
C LEU A 42 -9.62 -1.98 21.17
N HIS A 43 -9.14 -0.89 21.78
CA HIS A 43 -9.57 -0.49 23.11
C HIS A 43 -11.00 0.06 23.07
N ASP A 44 -11.79 -0.25 24.10
CA ASP A 44 -13.14 0.23 24.33
C ASP A 44 -13.42 0.39 25.84
N GLU A 45 -14.63 0.84 26.18
CA GLU A 45 -15.07 1.08 27.56
C GLU A 45 -15.07 -0.21 28.41
N GLU A 46 -15.53 -1.33 27.85
CA GLU A 46 -15.55 -2.64 28.53
C GLU A 46 -14.13 -3.13 28.88
N MET A 47 -13.18 -2.96 27.97
CA MET A 47 -11.77 -3.24 28.21
C MET A 47 -11.19 -2.32 29.29
N HIS A 48 -11.61 -1.06 29.32
CA HIS A 48 -11.18 -0.09 30.33
C HIS A 48 -11.71 -0.42 31.74
N ASP A 49 -12.95 -0.86 31.85
CA ASP A 49 -13.53 -1.30 33.12
C ASP A 49 -12.76 -2.48 33.72
N ARG A 50 -12.23 -3.35 32.85
CA ARG A 50 -11.41 -4.52 33.20
C ARG A 50 -9.91 -4.29 33.02
N ARG A 51 -9.46 -3.03 33.00
CA ARG A 51 -8.09 -2.63 32.65
C ARG A 51 -6.99 -3.33 33.44
N HIS A 52 -7.21 -3.76 34.69
CA HIS A 52 -6.18 -4.47 35.46
C HIS A 52 -5.79 -5.81 34.80
N ALA A 53 -6.78 -6.57 34.31
CA ALA A 53 -6.52 -7.82 33.59
C ALA A 53 -5.91 -7.53 32.21
N TRP A 54 -6.42 -6.53 31.50
CA TRP A 54 -5.91 -6.15 30.18
C TRP A 54 -4.49 -5.55 30.21
N ASN A 55 -4.12 -4.79 31.24
CA ASN A 55 -2.75 -4.31 31.46
C ASN A 55 -1.76 -5.47 31.53
N SER A 56 -2.11 -6.52 32.27
CA SER A 56 -1.28 -7.73 32.40
C SER A 56 -1.18 -8.45 31.05
N TRP A 57 -2.33 -8.62 30.37
CA TRP A 57 -2.39 -9.31 29.09
C TRP A 57 -1.62 -8.58 27.98
N THR A 58 -1.75 -7.25 27.84
CA THR A 58 -1.03 -6.48 26.82
C THR A 58 0.47 -6.44 27.10
N ALA A 59 0.88 -6.34 28.37
CA ALA A 59 2.28 -6.44 28.76
C ALA A 59 2.90 -7.80 28.37
N GLU A 60 2.19 -8.90 28.61
CA GLU A 60 2.65 -10.24 28.21
C GLU A 60 2.76 -10.40 26.70
N VAL A 61 1.75 -9.93 25.94
CA VAL A 61 1.78 -9.98 24.47
C VAL A 61 2.93 -9.14 23.91
N ARG A 62 3.17 -7.94 24.45
CA ARG A 62 4.31 -7.11 24.03
C ARG A 62 5.65 -7.73 24.41
N ALA A 63 5.77 -8.33 25.59
CA ALA A 63 6.98 -9.04 25.99
C ALA A 63 7.26 -10.22 25.04
N ALA A 64 6.22 -10.96 24.64
CA ALA A 64 6.33 -12.04 23.66
C ALA A 64 6.73 -11.53 22.26
N ILE A 65 6.19 -10.40 21.81
CA ILE A 65 6.62 -9.71 20.58
C ILE A 65 8.10 -9.31 20.69
N GLY A 66 8.49 -8.67 21.80
CA GLY A 66 9.86 -8.24 22.05
C GLY A 66 10.87 -9.39 22.06
N ALA A 67 10.50 -10.53 22.64
CA ALA A 67 11.31 -11.75 22.62
C ALA A 67 11.55 -12.31 21.20
N ARG A 68 10.66 -12.00 20.25
CA ARG A 68 10.79 -12.36 18.82
C ARG A 68 11.54 -11.29 18.02
N GLY A 69 12.00 -10.23 18.66
CA GLY A 69 12.75 -9.12 18.04
C GLY A 69 11.84 -8.21 17.22
N LYS A 70 12.30 -7.79 16.03
CA LYS A 70 11.58 -6.82 15.17
C LYS A 70 10.60 -7.49 14.18
N GLN A 71 10.21 -8.74 14.42
CA GLN A 71 9.46 -9.53 13.44
C GLN A 71 7.96 -9.22 13.40
N ASP A 72 7.39 -8.83 14.53
CA ASP A 72 5.95 -8.63 14.71
C ASP A 72 5.63 -7.14 14.97
N LEU A 73 4.38 -6.78 14.70
CA LEU A 73 3.84 -5.42 14.84
C LEU A 73 2.73 -5.41 15.89
N TYR A 74 2.70 -4.37 16.72
CA TYR A 74 1.61 -4.07 17.65
C TYR A 74 0.99 -2.71 17.30
N VAL A 75 -0.31 -2.69 17.00
CA VAL A 75 -1.05 -1.47 16.60
C VAL A 75 -2.23 -1.26 17.54
N PRO A 76 -2.10 -0.41 18.56
CA PRO A 76 -3.20 -0.11 19.46
C PRO A 76 -4.04 1.06 18.98
N PHE A 77 -5.35 0.84 18.95
CA PHE A 77 -6.38 1.85 18.74
C PHE A 77 -7.00 2.22 20.09
N GLY A 78 -7.08 3.52 20.37
CA GLY A 78 -7.72 4.06 21.56
C GLY A 78 -9.21 3.84 21.60
N SER A 79 -9.79 4.07 22.78
CA SER A 79 -11.22 3.96 22.94
C SER A 79 -11.95 5.05 22.14
N SER A 80 -13.10 4.68 21.58
CA SER A 80 -13.99 5.61 20.90
C SER A 80 -14.68 6.58 21.86
N THR A 81 -14.82 6.22 23.14
CA THR A 81 -15.47 7.03 24.18
C THR A 81 -14.48 7.88 24.99
N GLY A 82 -13.17 7.74 24.73
CA GLY A 82 -12.14 8.68 25.19
C GLY A 82 -11.39 8.26 26.46
N GLU A 83 -11.59 7.04 26.94
CA GLU A 83 -10.83 6.45 28.03
C GLU A 83 -9.32 6.47 27.70
N PRO A 84 -8.46 6.72 28.69
CA PRO A 84 -7.03 6.76 28.49
C PRO A 84 -6.48 5.39 28.04
N PRO A 85 -5.35 5.35 27.32
CA PRO A 85 -4.66 4.09 27.03
C PRO A 85 -4.38 3.27 28.29
N LEU A 86 -4.18 1.96 28.11
CA LEU A 86 -3.85 1.06 29.20
C LEU A 86 -2.51 1.49 29.86
N GLU A 87 -2.46 1.47 31.19
CA GLU A 87 -1.30 1.91 31.98
C GLU A 87 0.00 1.18 31.58
N ALA A 88 -0.11 -0.12 31.30
CA ALA A 88 1.03 -0.93 30.84
C ALA A 88 1.64 -0.35 29.57
N ASP A 89 0.80 0.09 28.61
CA ASP A 89 1.23 0.69 27.36
C ASP A 89 1.73 2.13 27.55
N MET A 90 1.07 2.90 28.42
CA MET A 90 1.50 4.26 28.76
C MET A 90 2.90 4.28 29.40
N SER A 91 3.20 3.32 30.28
CA SER A 91 4.51 3.21 30.95
C SER A 91 5.67 2.96 29.97
N GLU A 92 5.37 2.38 28.81
CA GLU A 92 6.32 2.10 27.72
C GLU A 92 6.25 3.17 26.61
N ASN A 93 5.55 4.30 26.85
CA ASN A 93 5.36 5.40 25.90
C ASN A 93 4.74 4.97 24.56
N ILE A 94 3.86 3.98 24.58
CA ILE A 94 3.19 3.48 23.37
C ILE A 94 2.08 4.44 22.95
N GLN A 95 2.19 4.93 21.72
CA GLN A 95 1.20 5.84 21.14
C GLN A 95 0.01 5.04 20.58
N TYR A 96 -1.18 5.34 21.08
CA TYR A 96 -2.43 4.79 20.55
C TYR A 96 -2.96 5.66 19.41
N GLN A 97 -3.55 5.05 18.39
CA GLN A 97 -4.34 5.77 17.40
C GLN A 97 -5.59 6.34 18.09
N ARG A 98 -5.75 7.66 18.07
CA ARG A 98 -6.91 8.32 18.69
C ARG A 98 -8.19 8.04 17.91
N ARG A 99 -9.27 7.73 18.64
CA ARG A 99 -10.61 7.44 18.09
C ARG A 99 -11.73 8.33 18.63
N GLY A 100 -11.47 9.23 19.58
CA GLY A 100 -12.50 10.10 20.16
C GLY A 100 -13.21 11.03 19.15
N GLY A 101 -12.55 11.38 18.04
CA GLY A 101 -13.17 12.17 16.95
C GLY A 101 -13.99 11.34 15.96
N TRP A 102 -13.95 9.99 16.05
CA TRP A 102 -14.54 9.12 15.04
C TRP A 102 -16.06 9.05 15.12
N GLY A 103 -16.68 9.56 16.19
CA GLY A 103 -18.13 9.77 16.23
C GLY A 103 -18.64 10.76 15.17
N GLY A 104 -17.74 11.58 14.58
CA GLY A 104 -18.07 12.53 13.52
C GLY A 104 -18.05 11.98 12.09
N PHE A 105 -17.71 10.69 11.90
CA PHE A 105 -17.83 10.06 10.59
C PHE A 105 -19.29 9.88 10.19
N ALA A 106 -19.56 9.91 8.88
CA ALA A 106 -20.91 9.84 8.34
C ALA A 106 -21.62 8.50 8.65
N ASP A 107 -20.88 7.39 8.64
CA ASP A 107 -21.39 6.04 8.85
C ASP A 107 -20.27 5.08 9.32
N ASP A 108 -20.66 3.84 9.62
CA ASP A 108 -19.76 2.75 10.05
C ASP A 108 -18.74 2.42 8.97
N GLU A 109 -19.12 2.50 7.70
CA GLU A 109 -18.24 2.18 6.58
C GLU A 109 -17.09 3.18 6.47
N ALA A 110 -17.35 4.47 6.67
CA ALA A 110 -16.32 5.51 6.74
C ALA A 110 -15.37 5.27 7.92
N ARG A 111 -15.88 4.83 9.08
CA ARG A 111 -15.05 4.47 10.25
C ARG A 111 -14.16 3.27 9.95
N ASP A 112 -14.71 2.23 9.32
CA ASP A 112 -13.98 1.02 8.94
C ASP A 112 -12.90 1.32 7.90
N ARG A 113 -13.19 2.20 6.93
CA ARG A 113 -12.19 2.67 5.96
C ARG A 113 -11.05 3.45 6.62
N ARG A 114 -11.36 4.35 7.57
CA ARG A 114 -10.31 5.06 8.34
C ARG A 114 -9.45 4.08 9.14
N LEU A 115 -10.06 3.09 9.80
CA LEU A 115 -9.34 2.03 10.51
C LEU A 115 -8.43 1.25 9.57
N MET A 116 -8.98 0.80 8.44
CA MET A 116 -8.25 0.04 7.42
C MET A 116 -7.08 0.85 6.87
N LEU A 117 -7.29 2.14 6.59
CA LEU A 117 -6.27 3.04 6.08
C LEU A 117 -5.09 3.13 7.06
N VAL A 118 -5.37 3.43 8.34
CA VAL A 118 -4.33 3.49 9.38
C VAL A 118 -3.60 2.15 9.51
N LEU A 119 -4.33 1.04 9.51
CA LEU A 119 -3.75 -0.29 9.63
C LEU A 119 -2.82 -0.60 8.44
N LEU A 120 -3.24 -0.29 7.22
CA LEU A 120 -2.42 -0.47 6.02
C LEU A 120 -1.14 0.36 6.08
N VAL A 121 -1.21 1.61 6.57
CA VAL A 121 -0.03 2.45 6.79
C VAL A 121 0.94 1.75 7.75
N CYS A 122 0.47 1.31 8.92
CA CYS A 122 1.31 0.67 9.93
C CYS A 122 1.93 -0.66 9.44
N VAL A 123 1.12 -1.53 8.84
CA VAL A 123 1.57 -2.84 8.35
C VAL A 123 2.60 -2.68 7.24
N ARG A 124 2.35 -1.75 6.31
CA ARG A 124 3.25 -1.52 5.19
C ARG A 124 4.56 -0.88 5.62
N ASP A 125 4.52 0.12 6.51
CA ASP A 125 5.72 0.70 7.13
C ASP A 125 6.55 -0.37 7.84
N HIS A 126 5.91 -1.27 8.60
CA HIS A 126 6.60 -2.40 9.25
C HIS A 126 7.28 -3.34 8.25
N ILE A 127 6.58 -3.74 7.18
CA ILE A 127 7.15 -4.61 6.14
C ILE A 127 8.32 -3.92 5.41
N ARG A 128 8.21 -2.63 5.14
CA ARG A 128 9.30 -1.84 4.55
C ARG A 128 10.53 -1.82 5.46
N ARG A 129 10.34 -1.60 6.77
CA ARG A 129 11.43 -1.63 7.76
C ARG A 129 12.10 -2.99 7.86
N LEU A 130 11.33 -4.08 7.79
CA LEU A 130 11.86 -5.44 7.72
C LEU A 130 12.76 -5.66 6.50
N SER A 131 12.48 -4.95 5.41
CA SER A 131 13.29 -4.95 4.18
C SER A 131 14.40 -3.87 4.17
N GLY A 132 14.68 -3.24 5.32
CA GLY A 132 15.73 -2.22 5.46
C GLY A 132 15.37 -0.83 4.91
N ARG A 133 14.11 -0.61 4.49
CA ARG A 133 13.62 0.69 4.01
C ARG A 133 13.04 1.47 5.19
N THR A 134 13.76 2.49 5.66
CA THR A 134 13.37 3.30 6.84
C THR A 134 12.84 4.69 6.49
N ASP A 135 12.88 5.08 5.22
CA ASP A 135 12.31 6.32 4.76
C ASP A 135 10.78 6.23 4.69
N ARG A 136 10.11 7.34 4.99
CA ARG A 136 8.67 7.48 4.77
C ARG A 136 8.37 7.36 3.29
N GLU A 137 7.20 6.83 2.99
CA GLU A 137 6.77 6.62 1.62
C GLU A 137 5.94 7.80 1.12
N PRO A 138 6.43 8.59 0.16
CA PRO A 138 5.60 9.61 -0.45
C PRO A 138 4.53 8.97 -1.36
N ILE A 139 3.36 9.59 -1.40
CA ILE A 139 2.38 9.36 -2.46
C ILE A 139 2.64 10.42 -3.54
N PHE A 140 3.10 9.97 -4.69
CA PHE A 140 3.32 10.84 -5.85
C PHE A 140 2.01 10.99 -6.60
N VAL A 141 1.53 12.23 -6.76
CA VAL A 141 0.24 12.50 -7.42
C VAL A 141 0.46 13.05 -8.84
N SER A 142 0.57 12.15 -9.82
CA SER A 142 0.70 12.49 -11.23
C SER A 142 -0.66 12.90 -11.80
N HIS A 143 -0.74 14.06 -12.45
CA HIS A 143 -1.99 14.60 -12.98
C HIS A 143 -1.78 15.55 -14.16
N ALA A 144 -2.80 15.67 -15.02
CA ALA A 144 -2.83 16.73 -16.00
C ALA A 144 -3.34 18.03 -15.36
N LYS A 145 -2.57 19.13 -15.48
CA LYS A 145 -2.96 20.44 -14.93
C LYS A 145 -4.31 20.96 -15.44
N LEU A 146 -4.71 20.57 -16.65
CA LEU A 146 -5.91 21.10 -17.31
C LEU A 146 -7.22 20.62 -16.66
N ASP A 147 -7.31 19.34 -16.30
CA ASP A 147 -8.56 18.68 -15.91
C ASP A 147 -8.38 17.67 -14.75
N GLY A 148 -7.17 17.55 -14.17
CA GLY A 148 -6.88 16.73 -13.00
C GLY A 148 -6.39 17.52 -11.77
N ASP A 149 -5.99 18.79 -11.92
CA ASP A 149 -5.38 19.60 -10.84
C ASP A 149 -6.27 19.71 -9.60
N ARG A 150 -7.59 19.91 -9.76
CA ARG A 150 -8.50 20.01 -8.61
C ARG A 150 -8.49 18.74 -7.75
N SER A 151 -8.63 17.58 -8.37
CA SER A 151 -8.62 16.28 -7.69
C SER A 151 -7.26 16.01 -7.04
N ALA A 152 -6.19 16.40 -7.73
CA ALA A 152 -4.83 16.25 -7.25
C ALA A 152 -4.60 17.09 -5.97
N ARG A 153 -5.00 18.37 -5.96
CA ARG A 153 -4.94 19.24 -4.77
C ARG A 153 -5.76 18.68 -3.63
N ALA A 154 -6.98 18.23 -3.90
CA ALA A 154 -7.85 17.67 -2.86
C ALA A 154 -7.18 16.48 -2.14
N ILE A 155 -6.52 15.57 -2.88
CA ILE A 155 -5.76 14.46 -2.31
C ILE A 155 -4.58 14.96 -1.46
N VAL A 156 -3.83 15.94 -1.97
CA VAL A 156 -2.66 16.48 -1.28
C VAL A 156 -3.02 17.24 -0.01
N ASP A 157 -4.03 18.10 -0.09
CA ASP A 157 -4.57 18.83 1.05
C ASP A 157 -5.11 17.86 2.11
N PHE A 158 -5.80 16.80 1.70
CA PHE A 158 -6.28 15.76 2.61
C PHE A 158 -5.14 15.01 3.31
N ILE A 159 -4.10 14.61 2.59
CA ILE A 159 -2.96 13.89 3.19
C ILE A 159 -2.15 14.82 4.11
N ASN A 160 -1.98 16.08 3.72
CA ASN A 160 -1.18 17.04 4.49
C ASN A 160 -1.98 17.69 5.64
N ASP A 161 -3.29 17.47 5.75
CA ASP A 161 -4.07 17.96 6.89
C ASP A 161 -3.68 17.19 8.17
N SER A 162 -2.86 17.85 8.99
CA SER A 162 -2.40 17.35 10.30
C SER A 162 -3.52 16.93 11.26
N ARG A 163 -4.76 17.38 11.04
CA ARG A 163 -5.93 17.00 11.88
C ARG A 163 -6.36 15.56 11.66
N ASP A 164 -6.06 14.99 10.50
CA ASP A 164 -6.46 13.62 10.16
C ASP A 164 -5.49 12.55 10.68
N GLY A 165 -4.32 12.96 11.18
CA GLY A 165 -3.39 12.10 11.92
C GLY A 165 -2.79 10.95 11.09
N LEU A 166 -2.89 11.00 9.76
CA LEU A 166 -2.29 10.00 8.87
C LEU A 166 -0.80 10.32 8.67
N PRO A 167 0.14 9.41 8.99
CA PRO A 167 1.57 9.64 8.80
C PRO A 167 1.98 9.36 7.34
N LEU A 168 1.28 9.98 6.40
CA LEU A 168 1.54 9.92 4.97
C LEU A 168 2.22 11.20 4.51
N GLU A 169 3.01 11.11 3.45
CA GLU A 169 3.65 12.25 2.81
C GLU A 169 3.22 12.29 1.35
N THR A 170 3.16 13.49 0.75
CA THR A 170 2.86 13.65 -0.67
C THR A 170 3.99 14.35 -1.40
N PHE A 171 4.07 14.09 -2.70
CA PHE A 171 4.86 14.90 -3.63
C PHE A 171 3.92 15.37 -4.76
N TYR A 172 3.79 16.69 -4.92
CA TYR A 172 2.71 17.29 -5.71
C TYR A 172 3.14 17.96 -7.02
N ASP A 173 4.14 18.86 -7.01
CA ASP A 173 4.47 19.64 -8.22
C ASP A 173 5.87 20.28 -8.18
N ALA A 174 6.28 20.77 -9.35
CA ALA A 174 7.43 21.61 -9.66
C ALA A 174 7.62 22.85 -8.76
N THR A 175 6.66 23.22 -7.93
CA THR A 175 6.82 24.27 -6.91
C THR A 175 7.79 23.86 -5.80
N GLU A 176 8.10 22.57 -5.68
CA GLU A 176 9.19 22.08 -4.82
C GLU A 176 10.58 22.21 -5.47
N LEU A 177 10.64 22.59 -6.76
CA LEU A 177 11.91 22.79 -7.47
C LEU A 177 12.48 24.17 -7.18
N MET A 178 13.76 24.21 -6.87
CA MET A 178 14.50 25.47 -6.74
C MET A 178 14.84 25.99 -8.15
N PRO A 179 14.85 27.33 -8.36
CA PRO A 179 15.34 27.90 -9.61
C PRO A 179 16.74 27.37 -9.96
N GLY A 180 16.89 26.78 -11.15
CA GLY A 180 18.15 26.20 -11.62
C GLY A 180 18.29 24.67 -11.44
N GLU A 181 17.34 23.98 -10.80
CA GLU A 181 17.37 22.52 -10.74
C GLU A 181 17.01 21.85 -12.08
N ASP A 182 17.67 20.72 -12.37
CA ASP A 182 17.20 19.80 -13.42
C ASP A 182 15.92 19.11 -12.94
N TYR A 183 14.79 19.70 -13.33
CA TYR A 183 13.46 19.18 -13.04
C TYR A 183 13.36 17.69 -13.43
N ARG A 184 13.90 17.29 -14.58
CA ARG A 184 13.76 15.92 -15.09
C ARG A 184 14.51 14.93 -14.21
N GLU A 185 15.71 15.26 -13.76
CA GLU A 185 16.44 14.41 -12.82
C GLU A 185 15.73 14.32 -11.47
N ARG A 186 15.29 15.46 -10.92
CA ARG A 186 14.56 15.49 -9.65
C ARG A 186 13.28 14.67 -9.72
N PHE A 187 12.45 14.86 -10.74
CA PHE A 187 11.24 14.06 -10.94
C PHE A 187 11.55 12.58 -11.11
N ARG A 188 12.61 12.18 -11.84
CA ARG A 188 13.01 10.76 -11.89
C ARG A 188 13.30 10.22 -10.48
N ARG A 189 14.03 10.97 -9.67
CA ARG A 189 14.35 10.57 -8.29
C ARG A 189 13.08 10.41 -7.45
N GLU A 190 12.19 11.40 -7.47
CA GLU A 190 10.97 11.38 -6.66
C GLU A 190 9.98 10.31 -7.13
N VAL A 191 9.76 10.14 -8.44
CA VAL A 191 8.96 9.04 -9.01
C VAL A 191 9.57 7.68 -8.67
N GLY A 192 10.88 7.60 -8.40
CA GLY A 192 11.53 6.38 -7.95
C GLY A 192 11.26 5.98 -6.50
N ARG A 193 10.59 6.85 -5.76
CA ARG A 193 10.16 6.62 -4.38
C ARG A 193 8.64 6.51 -4.38
N GLY A 194 8.09 5.97 -3.31
CA GLY A 194 6.66 6.12 -3.14
C GLY A 194 5.74 5.16 -3.91
N THR A 195 4.45 5.46 -3.76
CA THR A 195 3.37 4.90 -4.56
C THR A 195 2.90 5.98 -5.52
N LEU A 196 2.72 5.64 -6.80
CA LEU A 196 2.21 6.57 -7.80
C LEU A 196 0.67 6.51 -7.84
N LEU A 197 0.02 7.64 -7.60
CA LEU A 197 -1.37 7.89 -7.98
C LEU A 197 -1.38 8.65 -9.30
N ALA A 198 -1.80 7.99 -10.38
CA ALA A 198 -1.94 8.60 -11.69
C ALA A 198 -3.40 9.00 -11.93
N ILE A 199 -3.71 10.29 -11.88
CA ILE A 199 -5.06 10.83 -12.08
C ILE A 199 -5.38 10.90 -13.57
N VAL A 200 -5.98 9.82 -14.07
CA VAL A 200 -6.33 9.62 -15.49
C VAL A 200 -7.62 10.38 -15.80
N SER A 201 -7.44 11.63 -16.21
CA SER A 201 -8.47 12.51 -16.79
C SER A 201 -8.54 12.39 -18.33
N ASP A 202 -9.43 13.16 -18.97
CA ASP A 202 -9.64 13.12 -20.42
C ASP A 202 -8.36 13.43 -21.22
N VAL A 203 -7.51 14.34 -20.72
CA VAL A 203 -6.25 14.71 -21.40
C VAL A 203 -4.99 14.05 -20.83
N TYR A 204 -5.07 13.27 -19.75
CA TYR A 204 -3.89 12.69 -19.07
C TYR A 204 -2.92 11.98 -20.02
N ASP A 205 -3.41 11.04 -20.82
CA ASP A 205 -2.60 10.21 -21.73
C ASP A 205 -1.98 11.00 -22.90
N SER A 206 -2.44 12.24 -23.12
CA SER A 206 -1.88 13.15 -24.12
C SER A 206 -0.78 14.04 -23.57
N ARG A 207 -0.61 14.11 -22.24
CA ARG A 207 0.39 14.96 -21.60
C ARG A 207 1.74 14.23 -21.58
N PRO A 208 2.78 14.76 -22.27
CA PRO A 208 4.09 14.10 -22.32
C PRO A 208 4.70 13.87 -20.92
N TRP A 209 4.43 14.80 -19.99
CA TRP A 209 4.93 14.72 -18.64
C TRP A 209 4.29 13.60 -17.82
N CYS A 210 2.95 13.52 -17.82
CA CYS A 210 2.21 12.46 -17.14
C CYS A 210 2.59 11.07 -17.68
N VAL A 211 2.73 10.96 -19.00
CA VAL A 211 3.20 9.72 -19.66
C VAL A 211 4.62 9.37 -19.24
N PHE A 212 5.51 10.36 -19.13
CA PHE A 212 6.87 10.16 -18.63
C PHE A 212 6.89 9.66 -17.19
N GLU A 213 6.12 10.28 -16.29
CA GLU A 213 6.03 9.89 -14.87
C GLU A 213 5.50 8.46 -14.71
N LEU A 214 4.42 8.12 -15.40
CA LEU A 214 3.86 6.76 -15.41
C LEU A 214 4.87 5.73 -15.93
N THR A 215 5.56 6.07 -17.02
CA THR A 215 6.59 5.20 -17.61
C THR A 215 7.75 5.01 -16.63
N GLU A 216 8.20 6.07 -15.98
CA GLU A 216 9.32 6.02 -15.05
C GLU A 216 9.00 5.23 -13.77
N ALA A 217 7.77 5.37 -13.25
CA ALA A 217 7.29 4.54 -12.15
C ALA A 217 7.27 3.06 -12.53
N LYS A 218 6.81 2.72 -13.76
CA LYS A 218 6.83 1.35 -14.27
C LYS A 218 8.25 0.78 -14.35
N ARG A 219 9.22 1.55 -14.84
CA ARG A 219 10.66 1.12 -14.89
C ARG A 219 11.19 0.79 -13.52
N ARG A 220 10.79 1.58 -12.53
CA ARG A 220 11.23 1.45 -11.14
C ARG A 220 10.40 0.46 -10.36
N ARG A 221 9.44 -0.20 -11.01
CA ARG A 221 8.54 -1.21 -10.43
C ARG A 221 7.82 -0.68 -9.21
N ARG A 222 7.53 0.63 -9.21
CA ARG A 222 6.77 1.24 -8.11
C ARG A 222 5.35 0.68 -8.11
N PRO A 223 4.71 0.63 -6.94
CA PRO A 223 3.26 0.49 -6.86
C PRO A 223 2.61 1.68 -7.58
N ILE A 224 1.63 1.40 -8.44
CA ILE A 224 0.92 2.41 -9.22
C ILE A 224 -0.58 2.10 -9.19
N VAL A 225 -1.39 3.11 -8.89
CA VAL A 225 -2.84 3.07 -9.04
C VAL A 225 -3.29 4.14 -10.02
N LEU A 226 -4.08 3.73 -11.02
CA LEU A 226 -4.74 4.65 -11.94
C LEU A 226 -6.04 5.13 -11.32
N VAL A 227 -6.17 6.43 -11.13
CA VAL A 227 -7.35 7.10 -10.59
C VAL A 227 -8.16 7.65 -11.76
N ASP A 228 -9.19 6.92 -12.16
CA ASP A 228 -10.02 7.25 -13.31
C ASP A 228 -11.05 8.32 -12.95
N ILE A 229 -10.82 9.53 -13.45
CA ILE A 229 -11.74 10.67 -13.37
C ILE A 229 -12.24 11.11 -14.76
N GLY A 230 -12.04 10.27 -15.78
CA GLY A 230 -12.43 10.58 -17.15
C GLY A 230 -13.91 10.94 -17.24
N GLY A 231 -14.20 12.08 -17.89
CA GLY A 231 -15.51 12.70 -17.91
C GLY A 231 -16.23 12.54 -19.24
N ARG A 232 -15.59 12.90 -20.36
CA ARG A 232 -16.23 12.92 -21.69
C ARG A 232 -15.60 11.91 -22.64
N ARG A 233 -14.29 12.06 -22.90
CA ARG A 233 -13.59 11.24 -23.90
C ARG A 233 -12.07 11.32 -23.71
N ILE A 234 -11.45 10.15 -23.61
CA ILE A 234 -10.01 9.98 -23.82
C ILE A 234 -9.77 9.77 -25.31
N SER A 235 -9.07 10.70 -25.96
CA SER A 235 -8.88 10.65 -27.43
C SER A 235 -7.92 9.54 -27.87
N ARG A 236 -6.93 9.23 -27.03
CA ARG A 236 -5.97 8.14 -27.20
C ARG A 236 -5.55 7.65 -25.83
N THR A 237 -5.66 6.36 -25.59
CA THR A 237 -5.16 5.74 -24.36
C THR A 237 -3.67 5.44 -24.49
N PHE A 238 -2.88 5.76 -23.47
CA PHE A 238 -1.48 5.37 -23.42
C PHE A 238 -1.39 3.87 -23.12
N PRO A 239 -0.79 3.04 -24.00
CA PRO A 239 -0.88 1.58 -23.90
C PRO A 239 -0.25 1.04 -22.62
N TYR A 240 0.79 1.71 -22.09
CA TYR A 240 1.45 1.29 -20.86
C TYR A 240 0.79 1.84 -19.59
N GLY A 241 -0.48 2.24 -19.65
CA GLY A 241 -1.39 2.25 -18.50
C GLY A 241 -2.04 0.90 -18.20
N ALA A 242 -1.90 -0.09 -19.09
CA ALA A 242 -2.41 -1.44 -18.87
C ALA A 242 -1.74 -2.16 -17.68
N ASN A 243 -2.31 -3.30 -17.28
CA ASN A 243 -1.81 -4.17 -16.20
C ASN A 243 -1.53 -3.45 -14.87
N LEU A 244 -2.27 -2.37 -14.62
CA LEU A 244 -2.29 -1.61 -13.38
C LEU A 244 -3.71 -1.60 -12.79
N PRO A 245 -3.87 -1.59 -11.45
CA PRO A 245 -5.16 -1.37 -10.84
C PRO A 245 -5.72 0.00 -11.23
N ARG A 246 -7.00 0.03 -11.59
CA ARG A 246 -7.74 1.24 -11.96
C ARG A 246 -8.93 1.41 -11.05
N VAL A 247 -8.94 2.51 -10.32
CA VAL A 247 -10.00 2.89 -9.39
C VAL A 247 -10.77 4.04 -10.01
N ARG A 248 -12.05 3.82 -10.31
CA ARG A 248 -12.92 4.91 -10.76
C ARG A 248 -13.40 5.71 -9.56
N VAL A 249 -13.19 7.02 -9.62
CA VAL A 249 -13.66 7.96 -8.61
C VAL A 249 -14.48 9.05 -9.29
N ASN A 250 -15.47 9.54 -8.58
CA ASN A 250 -16.28 10.68 -8.99
C ASN A 250 -16.05 11.80 -7.97
N PRO A 251 -15.03 12.67 -8.18
CA PRO A 251 -14.71 13.71 -7.22
C PRO A 251 -15.86 14.70 -7.09
N ASP A 252 -16.40 14.83 -5.87
CA ASP A 252 -17.34 15.89 -5.53
C ASP A 252 -16.55 17.20 -5.28
N PRO A 253 -16.86 18.30 -5.97
CA PRO A 253 -16.22 19.60 -5.74
C PRO A 253 -16.18 20.09 -4.29
N GLY A 254 -17.08 19.62 -3.41
CA GLY A 254 -17.16 20.04 -2.01
C GLY A 254 -16.75 18.98 -0.98
N GLY A 255 -16.36 17.77 -1.41
CA GLY A 255 -16.18 16.63 -0.51
C GLY A 255 -14.87 15.88 -0.68
N SER A 256 -14.38 15.31 0.42
CA SER A 256 -13.17 14.46 0.49
C SER A 256 -13.47 12.98 0.73
N ALA A 257 -14.75 12.59 0.84
CA ALA A 257 -15.16 11.21 1.17
C ALA A 257 -14.64 10.14 0.19
N TRP A 258 -14.32 10.55 -1.05
CA TRP A 258 -13.76 9.66 -2.08
C TRP A 258 -12.25 9.41 -1.93
N ILE A 259 -11.56 10.22 -1.12
CA ILE A 259 -10.08 10.17 -0.99
C ILE A 259 -9.65 8.98 -0.14
N GLU A 260 -10.27 8.74 1.02
CA GLU A 260 -9.88 7.60 1.86
C GLU A 260 -10.03 6.24 1.17
N PRO A 261 -11.16 5.90 0.50
CA PRO A 261 -11.24 4.68 -0.30
C PRO A 261 -10.10 4.57 -1.31
N LEU A 262 -9.76 5.67 -1.99
CA LEU A 262 -8.65 5.69 -2.93
C LEU A 262 -7.30 5.43 -2.26
N LEU A 263 -7.05 6.01 -1.08
CA LEU A 263 -5.81 5.77 -0.33
C LEU A 263 -5.72 4.33 0.20
N VAL A 264 -6.85 3.72 0.58
CA VAL A 264 -6.92 2.29 0.93
C VAL A 264 -6.48 1.44 -0.27
N GLU A 265 -6.95 1.73 -1.47
CA GLU A 265 -6.51 1.03 -2.69
C GLU A 265 -5.02 1.26 -2.98
N ALA A 266 -4.54 2.51 -2.84
CA ALA A 266 -3.14 2.86 -3.05
C ALA A 266 -2.18 2.11 -2.11
N LEU A 267 -2.50 2.10 -0.81
CA LEU A 267 -1.67 1.40 0.18
C LEU A 267 -1.83 -0.11 0.09
N SER A 268 -3.00 -0.62 -0.30
CA SER A 268 -3.21 -2.04 -0.56
C SER A 268 -2.37 -2.53 -1.74
N GLU A 269 -2.35 -1.79 -2.85
CA GLU A 269 -1.49 -2.11 -4.00
C GLU A 269 -0.01 -2.02 -3.64
N GLY A 270 0.34 -1.02 -2.84
CA GLY A 270 1.66 -0.88 -2.26
C GLY A 270 2.11 -2.08 -1.44
N LEU A 271 1.29 -2.48 -0.47
CA LEU A 271 1.52 -3.63 0.39
C LEU A 271 1.61 -4.93 -0.43
N ARG A 272 0.74 -5.10 -1.44
CA ARG A 272 0.77 -6.24 -2.36
C ARG A 272 2.10 -6.31 -3.10
N CYS A 273 2.58 -5.20 -3.64
CA CYS A 273 3.88 -5.13 -4.30
C CYS A 273 5.02 -5.49 -3.35
N ASP A 274 5.04 -4.91 -2.14
CA ASP A 274 6.09 -5.15 -1.14
C ASP A 274 6.14 -6.63 -0.69
N LEU A 275 4.97 -7.24 -0.46
CA LEU A 275 4.86 -8.66 -0.12
C LEU A 275 5.31 -9.56 -1.27
N PHE A 276 4.85 -9.26 -2.49
CA PHE A 276 5.24 -10.01 -3.68
C PHE A 276 6.74 -9.94 -3.92
N GLU A 277 7.35 -8.74 -3.88
CA GLU A 277 8.78 -8.57 -4.07
C GLU A 277 9.59 -9.42 -3.09
N LYS A 278 9.17 -9.42 -1.82
CA LYS A 278 9.80 -10.24 -0.78
C LYS A 278 9.67 -11.74 -1.07
N GLN A 279 8.46 -12.22 -1.36
CA GLN A 279 8.22 -13.65 -1.64
C GLN A 279 8.97 -14.13 -2.89
N ALA A 280 8.90 -13.36 -3.98
CA ALA A 280 9.57 -13.70 -5.23
C ALA A 280 11.09 -13.69 -5.09
N SER A 281 11.64 -12.74 -4.32
CA SER A 281 13.09 -12.68 -4.07
C SER A 281 13.59 -13.82 -3.18
N GLU A 282 12.76 -14.30 -2.25
CA GLU A 282 13.06 -15.49 -1.43
C GLU A 282 12.98 -16.78 -2.26
N ALA A 283 12.01 -16.89 -3.17
CA ALA A 283 11.80 -18.07 -4.01
C ALA A 283 12.80 -18.18 -5.18
N SER A 284 13.23 -17.05 -5.75
CA SER A 284 14.16 -17.02 -6.90
C SER A 284 15.20 -15.90 -6.74
N PRO A 285 16.23 -16.10 -5.89
CA PRO A 285 17.16 -15.05 -5.47
C PRO A 285 18.23 -14.67 -6.52
N HIS A 286 18.44 -15.49 -7.55
CA HIS A 286 19.50 -15.31 -8.53
C HIS A 286 18.96 -15.26 -9.95
N ASP A 287 19.61 -14.47 -10.81
CA ASP A 287 19.32 -14.37 -12.24
C ASP A 287 17.81 -14.22 -12.53
N THR A 288 17.16 -13.33 -11.79
CA THR A 288 15.71 -13.16 -11.82
C THR A 288 15.31 -11.68 -11.87
N LEU A 289 14.41 -11.33 -12.79
CA LEU A 289 13.70 -10.07 -12.82
C LEU A 289 12.34 -10.25 -12.14
N VAL A 290 12.22 -9.69 -10.94
CA VAL A 290 10.94 -9.64 -10.21
C VAL A 290 10.13 -8.45 -10.70
N LEU A 291 8.91 -8.71 -11.17
CA LEU A 291 7.95 -7.70 -11.62
C LEU A 291 6.68 -7.80 -10.76
N PRO A 292 6.28 -6.78 -9.99
CA PRO A 292 5.13 -6.87 -9.09
C PRO A 292 3.77 -6.79 -9.79
N ARG A 293 3.74 -6.94 -11.12
CA ARG A 293 2.57 -6.91 -11.98
C ARG A 293 2.83 -7.82 -13.19
N PRO A 294 1.78 -8.22 -13.93
CA PRO A 294 1.95 -8.95 -15.19
C PRO A 294 2.92 -8.21 -16.14
N PRO A 295 3.88 -8.93 -16.77
CA PRO A 295 4.86 -8.32 -17.64
C PRO A 295 4.21 -7.78 -18.91
N GLU A 296 4.78 -6.70 -19.42
CA GLU A 296 4.41 -6.09 -20.70
C GLU A 296 5.61 -6.04 -21.63
N LEU A 297 5.37 -5.78 -22.92
CA LEU A 297 6.46 -5.65 -23.90
C LEU A 297 7.47 -4.56 -23.49
N PHE A 298 6.99 -3.53 -22.80
CA PHE A 298 7.80 -2.48 -22.19
C PHE A 298 8.90 -3.04 -21.28
N ASP A 299 8.56 -4.01 -20.43
CA ASP A 299 9.49 -4.57 -19.44
C ASP A 299 10.64 -5.34 -20.11
N LEU A 300 10.37 -5.88 -21.29
CA LEU A 300 11.35 -6.62 -22.10
C LEU A 300 12.27 -5.69 -22.91
N LEU A 301 11.71 -4.64 -23.49
CA LEU A 301 12.41 -3.78 -24.45
C LEU A 301 13.14 -2.59 -23.83
N HIS A 302 12.76 -2.17 -22.62
CA HIS A 302 13.44 -1.05 -21.97
C HIS A 302 14.83 -1.43 -21.43
N ARG A 303 15.17 -2.72 -21.36
CA ARG A 303 16.42 -3.23 -20.76
C ARG A 303 17.38 -3.70 -21.84
N ASP A 304 18.67 -3.38 -21.66
CA ASP A 304 19.73 -3.86 -22.58
C ASP A 304 19.95 -5.38 -22.47
N SER A 305 19.71 -5.94 -21.28
CA SER A 305 19.79 -7.38 -21.03
C SER A 305 18.69 -7.84 -20.08
N LEU A 306 18.25 -9.09 -20.30
CA LEU A 306 17.26 -9.78 -19.48
C LEU A 306 17.92 -10.97 -18.78
N PRO A 307 17.60 -11.20 -17.49
CA PRO A 307 18.05 -12.37 -16.77
C PRO A 307 17.37 -13.65 -17.27
N GLY A 308 17.86 -14.82 -16.88
CA GLY A 308 17.29 -16.12 -17.26
C GLY A 308 15.83 -16.30 -16.83
N LYS A 309 15.38 -15.61 -15.77
CA LYS A 309 14.01 -15.72 -15.27
C LYS A 309 13.32 -14.36 -15.11
N ILE A 310 12.05 -14.29 -15.45
CA ILE A 310 11.13 -13.21 -15.08
C ILE A 310 10.06 -13.82 -14.19
N VAL A 311 9.86 -13.26 -13.00
CA VAL A 311 8.85 -13.72 -12.04
C VAL A 311 7.81 -12.63 -11.81
N TYR A 312 6.53 -12.98 -11.93
CA TYR A 312 5.40 -12.07 -11.79
C TYR A 312 4.25 -12.70 -10.98
N PRO A 313 3.26 -11.93 -10.49
CA PRO A 313 2.15 -12.48 -9.71
C PRO A 313 1.26 -13.40 -10.54
N ASP A 314 0.65 -14.39 -9.90
CA ASP A 314 -0.50 -15.11 -10.45
C ASP A 314 -1.69 -14.16 -10.70
N PRO A 315 -2.61 -14.52 -11.62
CA PRO A 315 -2.59 -15.71 -12.49
C PRO A 315 -1.61 -15.58 -13.67
N PRO A 316 -1.30 -16.68 -14.37
CA PRO A 316 -0.52 -16.62 -15.61
C PRO A 316 -1.17 -15.72 -16.66
N LEU A 317 -0.34 -15.12 -17.52
CA LEU A 317 -0.82 -14.30 -18.63
C LEU A 317 -1.78 -15.06 -19.55
N GLY A 318 -2.79 -14.36 -20.05
CA GLY A 318 -3.65 -14.87 -21.12
C GLY A 318 -2.84 -15.19 -22.39
N ASN A 319 -3.33 -16.15 -23.19
CA ASN A 319 -2.60 -16.68 -24.36
C ASN A 319 -2.11 -15.59 -25.33
N ILE A 320 -2.92 -14.55 -25.57
CA ILE A 320 -2.59 -13.44 -26.48
C ILE A 320 -1.39 -12.63 -25.95
N GLU A 321 -1.42 -12.24 -24.67
CA GLU A 321 -0.33 -11.50 -24.03
C GLU A 321 0.93 -12.36 -23.95
N ALA A 322 0.79 -13.61 -23.54
CA ALA A 322 1.90 -14.55 -23.44
C ALA A 322 2.58 -14.80 -24.80
N ASP A 323 1.81 -14.94 -25.89
CA ASP A 323 2.35 -15.13 -27.25
C ASP A 323 3.20 -13.92 -27.69
N LEU A 324 2.72 -12.70 -27.45
CA LEU A 324 3.44 -11.47 -27.81
C LEU A 324 4.77 -11.37 -27.06
N LEU A 325 4.78 -11.63 -25.76
CA LEU A 325 6.00 -11.60 -24.96
C LEU A 325 6.96 -12.73 -25.32
N ARG A 326 6.47 -13.94 -25.60
CA ARG A 326 7.31 -15.06 -26.06
C ARG A 326 8.00 -14.75 -27.40
N ARG A 327 7.30 -14.13 -28.35
CA ARG A 327 7.90 -13.69 -29.63
C ARG A 327 8.96 -12.60 -29.44
N ALA A 328 8.73 -11.67 -28.52
CA ALA A 328 9.71 -10.67 -28.17
C ALA A 328 10.96 -11.33 -27.55
N LEU A 329 10.78 -12.19 -26.55
CA LEU A 329 11.88 -12.92 -25.89
C LEU A 329 12.67 -13.80 -26.86
N SER A 330 12.01 -14.48 -27.82
CA SER A 330 12.74 -15.30 -28.81
C SER A 330 13.68 -14.49 -29.69
N THR A 331 13.50 -13.16 -29.76
CA THR A 331 14.36 -12.26 -30.53
C THR A 331 15.38 -11.56 -29.64
N THR A 332 14.96 -11.08 -28.47
CA THR A 332 15.80 -10.24 -27.60
C THR A 332 16.57 -11.01 -26.54
N SER A 333 16.01 -12.10 -25.98
CA SER A 333 16.68 -12.94 -24.99
C SER A 333 16.10 -14.36 -24.99
N PRO A 334 16.54 -15.24 -25.93
CA PRO A 334 15.93 -16.56 -26.15
C PRO A 334 16.07 -17.52 -24.96
N ALA A 335 16.99 -17.25 -24.02
CA ALA A 335 17.18 -18.03 -22.82
C ALA A 335 16.23 -17.64 -21.68
N THR A 336 15.67 -16.43 -21.72
CA THR A 336 14.77 -15.92 -20.67
C THR A 336 13.46 -16.70 -20.65
N ARG A 337 12.98 -17.06 -19.46
CA ARG A 337 11.68 -17.69 -19.23
C ARG A 337 10.87 -16.88 -18.24
N MET A 338 9.55 -16.88 -18.41
CA MET A 338 8.61 -16.18 -17.52
C MET A 338 7.88 -17.22 -16.66
N PHE A 339 7.72 -16.92 -15.37
CA PHE A 339 7.02 -17.76 -14.41
C PHE A 339 6.12 -16.91 -13.52
N THR A 340 4.97 -17.43 -13.12
CA THR A 340 4.25 -16.85 -11.97
C THR A 340 4.94 -17.24 -10.67
N LEU A 341 4.62 -16.55 -9.58
CA LEU A 341 5.12 -16.91 -8.26
C LEU A 341 4.67 -18.32 -7.86
N GLY A 342 3.41 -18.67 -8.08
CA GLY A 342 2.86 -20.00 -7.80
C GLY A 342 3.46 -21.15 -8.61
N GLU A 343 4.14 -20.87 -9.73
CA GLU A 343 4.89 -21.88 -10.49
C GLU A 343 6.28 -22.19 -9.88
N ILE A 344 6.79 -21.31 -9.02
CA ILE A 344 8.14 -21.43 -8.44
C ILE A 344 8.16 -21.64 -6.92
N THR A 345 7.00 -21.59 -6.26
CA THR A 345 6.78 -21.87 -4.83
C THR A 345 5.81 -23.01 -4.63
#